data_AF-A0A3S0QFN3-F1
#
_entry.id   AF-A0A3S0QFN3-F1
#
_cell.length_a   1.000
_cell.length_b   1.000
_cell.length_c   1.000
_cell.angle_alpha   90.00
_cell.angle_beta   90.00
_cell.angle_gamma   90.00
#
_symmetry.space_group_name_H-M   'P 1'
#
loop_
_entity.id
_entity.type
_entity.pdbx_description
1 polymer ?
#
loop_
_entity_poly.entity_id
_entity_poly.type
_entity_poly.pdbx_seq_one_letter_code
_entity_poly.pdbx_strand_id
1 'polypeptide(L)'
;MLIVTVFFYNKFFKLYNEISNPVPKTYDSLKDLIMQLNLNKQYYLSYYISFAPFLVCEILIVLEFIPWREPLSEIKIAAILIGTVTGGLFLLYLSGKFWFHRYYGRYIQHIEGLLEELKK
;
A
#
# COMPACT_ATOMS: atom_id res chain seq x y z
N MET A 1 1.24 -6.11 -13.02
CA MET A 1 1.85 -5.67 -11.75
C MET A 1 2.94 -4.63 -11.90
N LEU A 2 3.98 -4.89 -12.69
CA LEU A 2 5.17 -4.04 -12.79
C LEU A 2 4.87 -2.56 -13.05
N ILE A 3 4.00 -2.24 -14.01
CA ILE A 3 3.61 -0.84 -14.33
C ILE A 3 2.90 -0.16 -13.15
N VAL A 4 2.00 -0.87 -12.48
CA VAL A 4 1.26 -0.35 -11.32
C VAL A 4 2.22 -0.10 -10.17
N THR A 5 3.08 -1.07 -9.85
CA THR A 5 4.11 -0.92 -8.80
C THR A 5 5.07 0.23 -9.10
N VAL A 6 5.54 0.39 -10.34
CA VAL A 6 6.40 1.49 -10.76
C VAL A 6 5.68 2.84 -10.65
N PHE A 7 4.40 2.93 -11.02
CA PHE A 7 3.61 4.15 -10.89
C PHE A 7 3.50 4.60 -9.42
N PHE A 8 3.11 3.68 -8.52
CA PHE A 8 2.98 3.99 -7.10
C PHE A 8 4.34 4.24 -6.44
N TYR A 9 5.40 3.52 -6.85
CA TYR A 9 6.76 3.72 -6.38
C TYR A 9 7.31 5.10 -6.79
N ASN A 10 7.15 5.51 -8.05
CA ASN A 10 7.56 6.84 -8.51
C ASN A 10 6.86 7.96 -7.75
N LYS A 11 5.56 7.79 -7.48
CA LYS A 11 4.79 8.76 -6.70
C LYS A 11 5.31 8.86 -5.27
N PHE A 12 5.63 7.72 -4.66
CA PHE A 12 6.19 7.67 -3.33
C PHE A 12 7.61 8.26 -3.24
N PHE A 13 8.46 7.96 -4.23
CA PHE A 13 9.82 8.47 -4.30
C PHE A 13 9.83 9.99 -4.48
N LYS A 14 8.95 10.53 -5.32
CA LYS A 14 8.81 11.97 -5.51
C LYS A 14 8.43 12.68 -4.21
N LEU A 15 7.49 12.12 -3.44
CA LEU A 15 7.13 12.64 -2.13
C LEU A 15 8.30 12.60 -1.14
N TYR A 16 9.02 11.48 -1.07
CA TYR A 16 10.17 11.37 -0.16
C TYR A 16 11.27 12.39 -0.48
N ASN A 17 11.48 12.65 -1.77
CA ASN A 17 12.44 13.64 -2.23
C ASN A 17 12.00 15.09 -1.94
N GLU A 18 10.68 15.36 -1.95
CA GLU A 18 10.11 16.65 -1.51
C GLU A 18 10.20 16.83 0.01
N ILE A 19 9.98 15.78 0.81
CA ILE A 19 10.14 15.81 2.28
C ILE A 19 11.62 15.95 2.69
N SER A 20 12.54 15.29 1.95
CA SER A 20 13.97 15.32 2.26
C SER A 20 14.67 16.59 1.78
N ASN A 21 14.02 17.39 0.92
CA ASN A 21 14.52 18.71 0.59
C ASN A 21 14.24 19.65 1.77
N PRO A 22 15.20 20.51 2.14
CA PRO A 22 15.01 21.52 3.17
C PRO A 22 14.08 22.62 2.61
N VAL A 23 12.78 22.33 2.52
CA VAL A 23 11.76 23.32 2.22
C VAL A 23 11.76 24.31 3.40
N PRO A 24 11.68 25.64 3.16
CA PRO A 24 11.68 26.62 4.23
C PRO A 24 10.61 26.26 5.27
N LYS A 25 10.98 26.35 6.56
CA LYS A 25 10.14 26.05 7.74
C LYS A 25 8.98 27.05 7.92
N THR A 26 8.27 27.38 6.85
CA THR A 26 7.09 28.23 6.88
C THR A 26 5.86 27.38 7.20
N TYR A 27 4.91 27.95 7.94
CA TYR A 27 3.68 27.26 8.33
C TYR A 27 2.91 26.71 7.11
N ASP A 28 2.84 27.49 6.02
CA ASP A 28 2.14 27.08 4.80
C ASP A 28 2.80 25.89 4.10
N SER A 29 4.13 25.79 4.11
CA SER A 29 4.84 24.67 3.47
C SER A 29 4.67 23.37 4.27
N LEU A 30 4.66 23.43 5.60
CA LEU A 30 4.33 22.27 6.45
C LEU A 30 2.88 21.83 6.29
N LYS A 31 1.95 22.79 6.16
CA LYS A 31 0.53 22.49 5.94
C LYS A 31 0.30 21.77 4.61
N ASP A 32 0.96 22.23 3.54
CA ASP A 32 0.94 21.55 2.24
C ASP A 32 1.54 20.15 2.34
N LEU A 33 2.64 19.99 3.07
CA LEU A 33 3.28 18.68 3.29
C LEU A 33 2.36 17.68 3.97
N ILE A 34 1.61 18.10 5.01
CA ILE A 34 0.61 17.26 5.69
C ILE A 34 -0.50 16.85 4.72
N MET A 35 -0.97 17.77 3.89
CA MET A 35 -1.99 17.47 2.89
C MET A 35 -1.48 16.43 1.89
N GLN A 36 -0.25 16.58 1.39
CA GLN A 36 0.37 15.61 0.48
C GLN A 36 0.59 14.24 1.14
N LEU A 37 0.99 14.19 2.43
CA LEU A 37 1.13 12.94 3.18
C LEU A 37 -0.21 12.21 3.34
N ASN A 38 -1.28 12.94 3.63
CA ASN A 38 -2.64 12.37 3.72
C ASN A 38 -3.12 11.83 2.37
N LEU A 39 -2.84 12.52 1.27
CA LEU A 39 -3.12 12.02 -0.08
C LEU A 39 -2.34 10.73 -0.37
N ASN A 40 -1.06 10.67 0.01
CA ASN A 40 -0.24 9.47 -0.18
C ASN A 40 -0.68 8.28 0.69
N LYS A 41 -1.21 8.51 1.89
CA LYS A 41 -1.87 7.48 2.68
C LYS A 41 -3.04 6.83 1.92
N GLN A 42 -3.84 7.64 1.22
CA GLN A 42 -4.92 7.13 0.38
C GLN A 42 -4.38 6.33 -0.82
N TYR A 43 -3.34 6.83 -1.50
CA TYR A 43 -2.71 6.08 -2.59
C TYR A 43 -2.12 4.74 -2.13
N TYR A 44 -1.54 4.69 -0.94
CA TYR A 44 -1.05 3.45 -0.34
C TYR A 44 -2.20 2.45 -0.11
N LEU A 45 -3.32 2.90 0.45
CA LEU A 45 -4.50 2.05 0.65
C LEU A 45 -5.09 1.57 -0.68
N SER A 46 -5.19 2.46 -1.68
CA SER A 46 -5.64 2.12 -3.03
C SER A 46 -4.71 1.10 -3.70
N TYR A 47 -3.40 1.18 -3.50
CA TYR A 47 -2.45 0.19 -4.01
C TYR A 47 -2.71 -1.20 -3.42
N TYR A 48 -2.93 -1.29 -2.10
CA TYR A 48 -3.26 -2.55 -1.43
C TYR A 48 -4.58 -3.16 -1.94
N ILE A 49 -5.62 -2.34 -2.14
CA ILE A 49 -6.90 -2.80 -2.69
C ILE A 49 -6.72 -3.27 -4.14
N SER A 50 -5.94 -2.54 -4.93
CA SER A 50 -5.66 -2.89 -6.32
C SER A 50 -4.91 -4.21 -6.46
N PHE A 51 -4.21 -4.68 -5.42
CA PHE A 51 -3.51 -5.96 -5.42
C PHE A 51 -4.46 -7.18 -5.38
N ALA A 52 -5.66 -7.02 -4.82
CA ALA A 52 -6.63 -8.11 -4.68
C ALA A 52 -6.99 -8.81 -6.01
N PRO A 53 -7.42 -8.11 -7.08
CA PRO A 53 -7.77 -8.76 -8.35
C PRO A 53 -6.59 -9.50 -8.98
N PHE A 54 -5.37 -9.01 -8.82
CA PHE A 54 -4.20 -9.72 -9.36
C PHE A 54 -3.88 -10.98 -8.56
N LEU A 55 -4.00 -10.95 -7.23
CA LEU A 55 -3.82 -12.15 -6.42
C LEU A 55 -4.80 -13.25 -6.84
N VAL A 56 -6.05 -12.89 -7.13
CA VAL A 56 -7.05 -13.81 -7.69
C VAL A 56 -6.60 -14.36 -9.04
N CYS A 57 -6.18 -13.51 -9.98
CA CYS A 57 -5.74 -13.93 -11.32
C CYS A 57 -4.51 -14.85 -11.28
N GLU A 58 -3.50 -14.54 -10.47
CA GLU A 58 -2.29 -15.37 -10.34
C GLU A 58 -2.63 -16.77 -9.78
N ILE A 59 -3.53 -16.85 -8.80
CA ILE A 59 -4.01 -18.13 -8.26
C ILE A 59 -4.77 -18.93 -9.31
N LEU A 60 -5.63 -18.28 -10.11
CA LEU A 60 -6.34 -18.94 -11.21
C LEU A 60 -5.37 -19.49 -12.26
N ILE A 61 -4.34 -18.71 -12.63
CA ILE A 61 -3.30 -19.17 -13.57
C ILE A 61 -2.62 -20.44 -13.01
N VAL A 62 -2.26 -20.44 -11.73
CA VAL A 62 -1.64 -21.59 -11.08
C VAL A 62 -2.57 -22.81 -11.03
N LEU A 63 -3.86 -22.61 -10.75
CA LEU A 63 -4.81 -23.71 -10.61
C LEU A 63 -5.26 -24.29 -11.96
N GLU A 64 -5.45 -23.45 -12.98
CA GLU A 64 -6.02 -23.88 -14.28
C GLU A 64 -4.96 -24.16 -15.36
N PHE A 65 -3.86 -23.40 -15.39
CA PHE A 65 -2.89 -23.48 -16.50
C PHE A 65 -1.65 -24.33 -16.17
N ILE A 66 -1.42 -24.67 -14.89
CA ILE A 66 -0.33 -25.59 -14.51
C ILE A 66 -0.86 -27.02 -14.49
N PRO A 67 -0.24 -27.96 -15.21
CA PRO A 67 -0.71 -29.34 -15.25
C PRO A 67 -0.48 -30.04 -13.89
N TRP A 68 -1.58 -30.43 -13.25
CA TRP A 68 -1.57 -31.23 -12.02
C TRP A 68 -1.56 -32.73 -12.35
N ARG A 69 -0.97 -33.55 -11.47
CA ARG A 69 -0.95 -35.03 -11.64
C ARG A 69 -2.34 -35.65 -11.69
N GLU A 70 -3.31 -35.06 -10.99
CA GLU A 70 -4.71 -35.41 -11.04
C GLU A 70 -5.55 -34.13 -11.24
N PRO A 71 -6.61 -34.17 -12.05
CA PRO A 71 -7.48 -33.01 -12.24
C PRO A 71 -8.14 -32.63 -10.91
N LEU A 72 -7.99 -31.37 -10.52
CA LEU A 72 -8.66 -30.84 -9.35
C LEU A 72 -10.17 -30.71 -9.64
N SER A 73 -11.01 -31.21 -8.73
CA SER A 73 -12.45 -30.97 -8.79
C SER A 73 -12.74 -29.48 -8.60
N GLU A 74 -13.76 -28.96 -9.30
CA GLU A 74 -14.21 -27.56 -9.21
C GLU A 74 -14.43 -27.08 -7.76
N ILE A 75 -14.95 -27.96 -6.90
CA ILE A 75 -15.18 -27.66 -5.48
C ILE A 75 -13.86 -27.44 -4.74
N LYS A 76 -12.82 -28.22 -5.05
CA LYS A 76 -11.48 -28.06 -4.47
C LYS A 76 -10.83 -26.76 -4.94
N ILE A 77 -10.98 -26.42 -6.23
CA ILE A 77 -10.47 -25.17 -6.80
C ILE A 77 -11.12 -23.98 -6.10
N ALA A 78 -12.45 -23.98 -5.98
CA ALA A 78 -13.18 -22.91 -5.29
C ALA A 78 -12.76 -22.77 -3.82
N ALA A 79 -12.61 -23.88 -3.09
CA ALA A 79 -12.19 -23.86 -1.69
C ALA A 79 -10.76 -23.31 -1.53
N ILE A 80 -9.83 -23.73 -2.39
CA ILE A 80 -8.45 -23.23 -2.38
C ILE A 80 -8.43 -21.74 -2.71
N LEU A 81 -9.15 -21.31 -3.75
CA LEU A 81 -9.19 -19.92 -4.18
C LEU A 81 -9.75 -19.01 -3.09
N ILE A 82 -10.90 -19.36 -2.50
CA ILE A 82 -11.50 -18.57 -1.42
C ILE A 82 -10.55 -18.54 -0.21
N GLY A 83 -10.03 -19.69 0.23
CA GLY A 83 -9.16 -19.76 1.39
C GLY A 83 -7.88 -18.95 1.23
N THR A 84 -7.23 -19.07 0.08
CA THR A 84 -5.97 -18.35 -0.23
C THR A 84 -6.18 -16.86 -0.44
N VAL A 85 -7.27 -16.45 -1.11
CA VAL A 85 -7.60 -15.04 -1.29
C VAL A 85 -7.94 -14.39 0.05
N THR A 86 -8.82 -15.00 0.85
CA THR A 86 -9.19 -14.45 2.17
C THR A 86 -7.98 -14.39 3.11
N GLY A 87 -7.18 -15.45 3.18
CA GLY A 87 -5.96 -15.48 3.98
C GLY A 87 -4.92 -14.46 3.51
N GLY A 88 -4.71 -14.36 2.20
CA GLY A 88 -3.79 -13.41 1.58
C GLY A 88 -4.17 -11.95 1.84
N LEU A 89 -5.46 -11.62 1.69
CA LEU A 89 -5.98 -10.29 2.00
C LEU A 89 -5.88 -9.95 3.49
N PHE A 90 -6.13 -10.91 4.37
CA PHE A 90 -5.98 -10.73 5.82
C PHE A 90 -4.52 -10.45 6.20
N LEU A 91 -3.58 -11.23 5.67
CA LEU A 91 -2.14 -11.02 5.89
C LEU A 91 -1.66 -9.68 5.31
N LEU A 92 -2.13 -9.31 4.12
CA LEU A 92 -1.86 -8.00 3.52
C LEU A 92 -2.37 -6.86 4.38
N TYR A 93 -3.58 -6.98 4.93
CA TYR A 93 -4.15 -5.97 5.82
C TYR A 93 -3.31 -5.80 7.09
N LEU A 94 -2.96 -6.90 7.77
CA LEU A 94 -2.12 -6.84 8.97
C LEU A 94 -0.74 -6.25 8.68
N SER A 95 -0.08 -6.76 7.64
CA SER A 95 1.27 -6.32 7.24
C SER A 95 1.27 -4.87 6.78
N GLY A 96 0.27 -4.46 6.00
CA GLY A 96 0.10 -3.10 5.52
C GLY A 96 -0.16 -2.12 6.66
N LYS A 97 -1.00 -2.48 7.64
CA LYS A 97 -1.25 -1.67 8.83
C LYS A 97 0.00 -1.54 9.70
N PHE A 98 0.72 -2.63 9.92
CA PHE A 98 1.98 -2.64 10.67
C PHE A 98 3.03 -1.76 10.00
N TRP A 99 3.24 -1.93 8.69
CA TRP A 99 4.20 -1.15 7.91
C TRP A 99 3.86 0.34 7.92
N PHE A 100 2.58 0.68 7.70
CA PHE A 100 2.11 2.06 7.75
C PHE A 100 2.39 2.70 9.12
N HIS A 101 2.08 2.01 10.21
CA HIS A 101 2.32 2.55 11.55
C HIS A 101 3.82 2.73 11.84
N ARG A 102 4.64 1.74 11.48
CA ARG A 102 6.07 1.72 11.80
C ARG A 102 6.87 2.76 11.03
N TYR A 103 6.56 2.93 9.75
CA TYR A 103 7.32 3.79 8.85
C TYR A 103 6.66 5.14 8.61
N TYR A 104 5.34 5.22 8.38
CA TYR A 104 4.70 6.50 8.03
C TYR A 104 4.15 7.25 9.24
N GLY A 105 3.51 6.56 10.19
CA GLY A 105 2.84 7.19 11.32
C GLY A 105 3.76 8.10 12.14
N ARG A 106 5.02 7.69 12.31
CA ARG A 106 6.03 8.44 13.06
C ARG A 106 6.39 9.78 12.40
N TYR A 107 6.52 9.83 11.08
CA TYR A 107 6.87 11.08 10.38
C TYR A 107 5.70 12.05 10.36
N ILE A 108 4.46 11.55 10.21
CA ILE A 108 3.26 12.38 10.27
C ILE A 108 3.16 13.07 11.63
N GLN A 109 3.31 12.32 12.73
CA GLN A 109 3.30 12.88 14.09
C GLN A 109 4.41 13.91 14.32
N HIS A 110 5.60 13.69 13.76
CA HIS A 110 6.69 14.64 13.88
C HIS A 110 6.38 15.97 13.16
N ILE A 111 5.81 15.91 11.95
CA ILE A 111 5.44 17.09 11.17
C ILE A 111 4.24 17.82 11.79
N GLU A 112 3.26 17.09 12.33
CA GLU A 112 2.15 17.67 13.09
C GLU A 112 2.65 18.45 14.33
N GLY A 113 3.62 17.91 15.07
CA GLY A 113 4.23 18.60 16.20
C GLY A 113 4.95 19.89 15.80
N LEU A 114 5.70 19.87 14.69
CA LEU A 114 6.36 21.08 14.15
C LEU A 114 5.34 22.14 13.70
N LEU A 115 4.19 21.74 13.16
CA LEU A 115 3.11 22.65 12.78
C LEU A 115 2.48 23.32 14.02
N GLU A 116 2.28 22.57 15.10
CA GLU A 116 1.76 23.12 16.36
C GLU A 116 2.75 24.10 17.01
N GLU A 117 4.06 23.82 16.95
CA GLU A 117 5.10 24.72 17.43
C GLU A 117 5.15 26.03 16.64
N LEU A 118 4.96 25.99 15.32
CA LEU A 118 4.96 27.18 14.45
C LEU A 118 3.67 28.01 14.53
N LYS A 119 2.58 27.42 15.04
CA LYS A 119 1.30 28.10 15.26
C LYS A 119 1.28 28.90 16.58
N LYS A 120 2.20 28.58 17.50
CA LYS A 120 2.43 29.31 18.75
C LYS A 120 3.25 30.58 18.50
#